data_AF-A0A8X7BPA3-F1
#
_entry.id   AF-A0A8X7BPA3-F1
#
_cell.length_a   1.000
_cell.length_b   1.000
_cell.length_c   1.000
_cell.angle_alpha   90.00
_cell.angle_beta   90.00
_cell.angle_gamma   90.00
#
_symmetry.space_group_name_H-M   'P 1'
#
loop_
_entity.id
_entity.type
_entity.pdbx_description
1 polymer ?
#
loop_
_entity_poly.entity_id
_entity_poly.type
_entity_poly.pdbx_seq_one_letter_code
_entity_poly.pdbx_strand_id
1 'polypeptide(L)'
;MVMKNAATGRSKTDLSALYDELEAKIRALESLGWTQDKYSEFLSPLVESCLPEDILLAFERSKYFKEDTPGEGRILKLLMNFLN
;
A
#
# COMPACT_ATOMS: atom_id res chain seq x y z
N MET A 1 -10.67 18.14 -23.83
CA MET A 1 -9.49 17.62 -23.10
C MET A 1 -9.89 16.29 -22.48
N VAL A 2 -9.56 15.17 -23.14
CA VAL A 2 -9.81 13.84 -22.58
C VAL A 2 -8.55 13.49 -21.79
N MET A 3 -8.69 13.38 -20.47
CA MET A 3 -7.60 13.00 -19.57
C MET A 3 -7.11 11.61 -19.99
N LYS A 4 -5.82 11.51 -20.33
CA LYS A 4 -5.14 10.24 -20.55
C LYS A 4 -5.08 9.53 -19.19
N ASN A 5 -6.08 8.70 -18.90
CA ASN A 5 -5.95 7.70 -17.84
C ASN A 5 -4.89 6.70 -18.32
N ALA A 6 -3.68 6.84 -17.81
CA ALA A 6 -2.62 5.85 -17.97
C ALA A 6 -2.91 4.63 -17.09
N ALA A 7 -4.09 4.02 -17.28
CA ALA A 7 -4.39 2.68 -16.80
C ALA A 7 -4.02 1.68 -17.91
N THR A 8 -2.78 1.73 -18.40
CA THR A 8 -2.26 0.69 -19.29
C THR A 8 -1.50 -0.29 -18.42
N GLY A 9 -2.20 -1.36 -18.04
CA GLY A 9 -1.65 -2.65 -17.67
C GLY A 9 -0.58 -2.63 -16.58
N ARG A 10 -1.00 -2.52 -15.31
CA ARG A 10 -0.18 -2.93 -14.16
C ARG A 10 -0.02 -4.45 -14.25
N SER A 11 0.99 -4.89 -14.99
CA SER A 11 1.38 -6.29 -15.10
C SER A 11 1.87 -6.78 -13.72
N LYS A 12 1.88 -8.09 -13.44
CA LYS A 12 2.38 -8.63 -12.15
C LYS A 12 3.77 -8.08 -11.76
N THR A 13 4.59 -7.77 -12.77
CA THR A 13 5.90 -7.09 -12.66
C THR A 13 5.84 -5.72 -11.98
N ASP A 14 4.80 -4.94 -12.24
CA ASP A 14 4.63 -3.61 -11.67
C ASP A 14 4.18 -3.65 -10.21
N LEU A 15 3.56 -4.75 -9.75
CA LEU A 15 3.18 -4.93 -8.34
C LEU A 15 4.40 -5.26 -7.48
N SER A 16 5.27 -6.15 -7.97
CA SER A 16 6.55 -6.48 -7.32
C SER A 16 7.43 -5.24 -7.20
N ALA A 17 7.57 -4.47 -8.28
CA ALA A 17 8.33 -3.22 -8.25
C ALA A 17 7.72 -2.17 -7.28
N LEU A 18 6.39 -2.13 -7.16
CA LEU A 18 5.73 -1.27 -6.17
C LEU A 18 6.08 -1.68 -4.74
N TYR A 19 6.08 -3.00 -4.49
CA TYR A 19 6.42 -3.55 -3.19
C TYR A 19 7.88 -3.23 -2.83
N ASP A 20 8.80 -3.49 -3.75
CA ASP A 20 10.23 -3.21 -3.55
C ASP A 20 10.48 -1.72 -3.27
N GLU A 21 9.80 -0.83 -3.99
CA GLU A 21 9.88 0.61 -3.78
C GLU A 21 9.29 1.02 -2.43
N LEU A 22 8.16 0.42 -2.04
CA LEU A 22 7.52 0.69 -0.75
C LEU A 22 8.39 0.21 0.41
N GLU A 23 8.97 -0.98 0.31
CA GLU A 23 9.88 -1.53 1.30
C GLU A 23 11.14 -0.66 1.43
N ALA A 24 11.71 -0.22 0.31
CA ALA A 24 12.86 0.70 0.31
C ALA A 24 12.53 2.03 1.00
N LYS A 25 11.35 2.60 0.76
CA LYS A 25 10.88 3.84 1.43
C LYS A 25 10.66 3.64 2.92
N ILE A 26 10.05 2.53 3.33
CA ILE A 26 9.87 2.20 4.75
C ILE A 26 11.23 2.07 5.44
N ARG A 27 12.16 1.30 4.86
CA ARG A 27 13.53 1.14 5.40
C ARG A 27 14.27 2.47 5.50
N ALA A 28 14.10 3.36 4.51
CA ALA A 28 14.68 4.70 4.55
C ALA A 28 14.09 5.52 5.72
N LEU A 29 12.77 5.49 5.92
CA LEU A 29 12.12 6.18 7.05
C LEU A 29 12.53 5.61 8.41
N GLU A 30 12.67 4.28 8.52
CA GLU A 30 13.22 3.64 9.71
C GLU A 30 14.66 4.06 10.00
N SER A 31 15.49 4.17 8.95
CA SER A 31 16.87 4.67 9.07
C SER A 31 16.94 6.14 9.51
N LEU A 32 15.89 6.91 9.21
CA LEU A 32 15.70 8.29 9.66
C LEU A 32 15.11 8.38 11.09
N GLY A 33 14.88 7.23 11.76
CA GLY A 33 14.36 7.16 13.12
C GLY A 33 12.84 7.31 13.22
N TRP A 34 12.11 7.15 12.11
CA TRP A 34 10.65 7.19 12.13
C TRP A 34 10.09 5.84 12.56
N THR A 35 9.09 5.88 13.45
CA THR A 35 8.39 4.68 13.91
C THR A 35 7.30 4.27 12.94
N GLN A 36 6.98 2.98 12.93
CA GLN A 36 5.96 2.41 12.06
C GLN A 36 4.61 3.13 12.16
N ASP A 37 4.17 3.46 13.37
CA ASP A 37 2.92 4.18 13.58
C ASP A 37 2.93 5.60 12.97
N LYS A 38 4.10 6.26 12.95
CA LYS A 38 4.23 7.61 12.37
C LYS A 38 4.16 7.56 10.86
N TYR A 39 4.94 6.69 10.21
CA TYR A 39 4.94 6.64 8.75
C TYR A 39 3.75 5.88 8.19
N SER A 40 3.06 5.02 8.95
CA SER A 40 1.87 4.31 8.48
C SER A 40 0.72 5.25 8.15
N GLU A 41 0.53 6.30 8.94
CA GLU A 41 -0.53 7.30 8.69
C GLU A 41 -0.28 8.05 7.37
N PHE A 42 0.99 8.37 7.06
CA PHE A 42 1.35 9.06 5.82
C PHE A 42 1.44 8.13 4.61
N LEU A 43 1.95 6.91 4.80
CA LEU A 43 2.16 5.97 3.70
C LEU A 43 0.89 5.25 3.32
N SER A 44 -0.02 4.93 4.25
CA SER A 44 -1.27 4.21 3.91
C SER A 44 -2.04 4.84 2.74
N PRO A 45 -2.38 6.14 2.74
CA PRO A 45 -3.08 6.75 1.61
C PRO A 45 -2.23 6.80 0.33
N LEU A 46 -0.91 6.92 0.45
CA LEU A 46 0.00 6.88 -0.70
C LEU A 46 0.00 5.49 -1.35
N VAL A 47 0.11 4.44 -0.54
CA VAL A 47 0.08 3.05 -1.03
C VAL A 47 -1.27 2.75 -1.66
N GLU A 48 -2.37 3.11 -0.99
CA GLU A 48 -3.71 2.98 -1.54
C GLU A 48 -3.82 3.67 -2.91
N SER A 49 -3.29 4.90 -3.06
CA SER A 49 -3.30 5.59 -4.37
C SER A 49 -2.43 4.96 -5.46
N CYS A 50 -1.38 4.22 -5.08
CA CYS A 50 -0.47 3.57 -6.02
C CYS A 50 -0.97 2.19 -6.49
N LEU A 51 -1.95 1.63 -5.79
CA LEU A 51 -2.53 0.33 -6.11
C LEU A 51 -3.60 0.46 -7.20
N PRO A 52 -3.69 -0.54 -8.10
CA PRO A 52 -4.83 -0.65 -9.01
C PRO A 52 -6.13 -0.85 -8.24
N GLU A 53 -7.24 -0.37 -8.80
CA GLU A 53 -8.57 -0.44 -8.21
C GLU A 53 -8.98 -1.89 -7.87
N ASP A 54 -8.63 -2.87 -8.71
CA ASP A 54 -8.91 -4.29 -8.45
C ASP A 54 -8.20 -4.83 -7.19
N ILE A 55 -6.98 -4.35 -6.93
CA ILE A 55 -6.17 -4.76 -5.78
C ILE A 55 -6.64 -4.04 -4.53
N LEU A 56 -7.01 -2.76 -4.64
CA LEU A 56 -7.65 -1.99 -3.59
C LEU A 56 -8.96 -2.65 -3.14
N LEU A 57 -9.82 -3.04 -4.08
CA LEU A 57 -11.09 -3.69 -3.81
C LEU A 57 -10.90 -5.05 -3.11
N ALA A 58 -9.89 -5.82 -3.53
CA ALA A 58 -9.55 -7.09 -2.90
C ALA A 58 -8.96 -6.90 -1.49
N PHE A 59 -8.13 -5.87 -1.30
CA PHE A 59 -7.58 -5.50 0.01
C PHE A 59 -8.67 -5.04 0.97
N GLU A 60 -9.59 -4.19 0.51
CA GLU A 60 -10.72 -3.70 1.30
C GLU A 60 -11.63 -4.86 1.74
N ARG A 61 -11.95 -5.79 0.83
CA ARG A 61 -12.64 -7.05 1.18
C ARG A 61 -11.88 -7.87 2.22
N SER A 62 -10.55 -7.90 2.16
CA SER A 62 -9.71 -8.59 3.15
C SER A 62 -9.72 -7.90 4.52
N LYS A 63 -9.78 -6.56 4.55
CA LYS A 63 -9.92 -5.76 5.79
C LYS A 63 -11.24 -6.08 6.50
N TYR A 64 -12.35 -6.16 5.75
CA TYR A 64 -13.67 -6.50 6.32
C TYR A 64 -13.75 -7.92 6.91
N PHE A 65 -12.93 -8.86 6.42
CA PHE A 65 -12.88 -10.22 6.96
C PHE A 65 -12.06 -10.36 8.25
N LYS A 66 -11.20 -9.38 8.56
CA LYS A 66 -10.50 -9.31 9.84
C LYS A 66 -11.30 -8.40 10.75
N GLU A 67 -12.17 -8.99 11.55
CA GLU A 67 -13.17 -8.40 12.46
C GLU A 67 -12.64 -7.41 13.53
N ASP A 68 -11.42 -6.92 13.41
CA ASP A 68 -10.78 -6.02 14.37
C ASP A 68 -10.24 -4.83 13.59
N THR A 69 -10.90 -3.67 13.70
CA THR A 69 -10.51 -2.43 13.03
C THR A 69 -9.02 -2.18 13.31
N PRO A 70 -8.14 -2.34 12.29
CA PRO A 70 -6.73 -2.18 12.53
C PRO A 70 -6.50 -0.67 12.69
N GLY A 71 -5.96 -0.24 13.84
CA GLY A 71 -5.41 1.11 13.95
C GLY A 71 -4.45 1.39 12.79
N GLU A 72 -4.31 2.64 12.38
CA GLU A 72 -3.61 3.05 11.13
C GLU A 72 -2.19 2.47 11.01
N GLY A 73 -1.50 2.25 12.13
CA GLY A 73 -0.23 1.48 12.25
C GLY A 73 -0.24 0.08 11.64
N ARG A 74 -1.38 -0.62 11.74
CA ARG A 74 -1.55 -2.01 11.30
C ARG A 74 -2.02 -2.12 9.84
N ILE A 75 -2.57 -1.06 9.26
CA ILE A 75 -3.07 -1.05 7.88
C ILE A 75 -1.92 -1.27 6.90
N LEU A 76 -0.83 -0.51 7.04
CA LEU A 76 0.35 -0.66 6.19
C LEU A 76 0.92 -2.09 6.26
N LYS A 77 0.92 -2.69 7.45
CA LYS A 77 1.40 -4.06 7.69
C LYS A 77 0.49 -5.11 7.04
N LEU A 78 -0.82 -4.93 7.15
CA LEU A 78 -1.81 -5.79 6.50
C LEU A 78 -1.71 -5.70 4.98
N LEU A 79 -1.47 -4.50 4.46
CA LEU A 79 -1.31 -4.25 3.03
C LEU A 79 -0.03 -4.93 2.51
N MET A 80 1.10 -4.78 3.21
CA MET A 80 2.32 -5.52 2.87
C MET A 80 2.13 -7.02 2.89
N ASN A 81 1.41 -7.56 3.88
CA ASN A 81 1.08 -8.99 3.94
C ASN A 81 0.13 -9.45 2.83
N PHE A 82 -0.66 -8.54 2.26
CA PHE A 82 -1.58 -8.84 1.17
C PHE A 82 -0.88 -8.83 -0.21
N LEU A 83 0.17 -8.03 -0.36
CA LEU A 83 0.95 -7.91 -1.59
C LEU A 83 2.03 -8.98 -1.74
N ASN A 84 2.39 -9.67 -0.66
CA ASN A 84 3.37 -10.77 -0.61
C ASN A 84 2.71 -12.12 -0.90
#